data_AF-A0A1T4L098-F1
#
_entry.id   AF-A0A1T4L098-F1
#
_cell.length_a   1.000
_cell.length_b   1.000
_cell.length_c   1.000
_cell.angle_alpha   90.00
_cell.angle_beta   90.00
_cell.angle_gamma   90.00
#
_symmetry.space_group_name_H-M   'P 1'
#
loop_
_entity.id
_entity.type
_entity.pdbx_description
1 polymer ?
#
loop_
_entity_poly.entity_id
_entity_poly.type
_entity_poly.pdbx_seq_one_letter_code
_entity_poly.pdbx_strand_id
1 'polypeptide(L)'
;MIELGEEAEDEATLAEVHGMNERLKSGVEEAEFQRMLSGTHDRNGCFVSVNSGAGGTESQDWANMLLRMLLRYCEKKGWKTAITDYQDGEEAGLKSATFSVSGEFAYGHLKAEAGVHRLVRLSPFDSNNRRHTSFASVFVFPEIEEEDIDIRISDSDLRVDTYRSSGSGGQHVNTTDSAVRITHLPTNIVVACQSERSQILNRATAMKVLRAKLYEKEMEERNAKASEIAGEKREIGWGSQIRSYVLHPYKMVKDLRTGVESGNPDSVLDGALDDFVIPFLMGVRRDVKDED
;
A
#
# COMPACT_ATOMS: atom_id res chain seq x y z
N MET A 1 -11.91 45.55 4.73
CA MET A 1 -13.05 45.56 3.78
C MET A 1 -14.32 45.04 4.43
N ILE A 2 -14.31 43.88 5.12
CA ILE A 2 -15.47 43.42 5.90
C ILE A 2 -15.83 44.42 7.02
N GLU A 3 -14.88 44.77 7.90
CA GLU A 3 -15.09 45.79 8.95
C GLU A 3 -15.57 47.15 8.38
N LEU A 4 -15.05 47.54 7.21
CA LEU A 4 -15.37 48.82 6.57
C LEU A 4 -16.76 48.83 5.89
N GLY A 5 -17.25 47.67 5.47
CA GLY A 5 -18.60 47.49 4.92
C GLY A 5 -19.66 47.33 6.01
N GLU A 6 -19.31 46.71 7.15
CA GLU A 6 -20.19 46.63 8.33
C GLU A 6 -20.36 47.99 9.03
N GLU A 7 -19.28 48.78 9.15
CA GLU A 7 -19.35 50.14 9.71
C GLU A 7 -20.15 51.12 8.83
N ALA A 8 -20.23 50.86 7.53
CA ALA A 8 -20.90 51.73 6.55
C ALA A 8 -22.30 51.27 6.13
N GLU A 9 -22.80 50.12 6.63
CA GLU A 9 -24.04 49.45 6.19
C GLU A 9 -24.14 49.31 4.65
N ASP A 10 -23.00 49.15 3.98
CA ASP A 10 -22.94 49.09 2.51
C ASP A 10 -23.06 47.64 2.01
N GLU A 11 -24.29 47.25 1.72
CA GLU A 11 -24.64 45.92 1.18
C GLU A 11 -23.92 45.59 -0.14
N ALA A 12 -23.57 46.59 -0.96
CA ALA A 12 -22.88 46.35 -2.24
C ALA A 12 -21.41 45.96 -2.01
N THR A 13 -20.73 46.64 -1.09
CA THR A 13 -19.36 46.31 -0.69
C THR A 13 -19.29 44.95 0.01
N LEU A 14 -20.27 44.61 0.86
CA LEU A 14 -20.34 43.29 1.50
C LEU A 14 -20.56 42.15 0.48
N ALA A 15 -21.40 42.35 -0.54
CA ALA A 15 -21.63 41.36 -1.60
C ALA A 15 -20.37 41.14 -2.47
N GLU A 16 -19.63 42.21 -2.79
CA GLU A 16 -18.37 42.12 -3.52
C GLU A 16 -17.32 41.32 -2.73
N VAL A 17 -17.19 41.60 -1.43
CA VAL A 17 -16.26 40.89 -0.54
C VAL A 17 -16.65 39.42 -0.40
N HIS A 18 -17.95 39.10 -0.30
CA HIS A 18 -18.40 37.70 -0.30
C HIS A 18 -18.01 36.98 -1.60
N GLY A 19 -18.18 37.64 -2.75
CA GLY A 19 -17.75 37.09 -4.05
C GLY A 19 -16.23 36.90 -4.16
N MET A 20 -15.43 37.81 -3.58
CA MET A 20 -13.98 37.64 -3.49
C MET A 20 -13.59 36.50 -2.56
N ASN A 21 -14.28 36.35 -1.42
CA ASN A 21 -14.01 35.29 -0.45
C ASN A 21 -14.31 33.91 -1.03
N GLU A 22 -15.42 33.76 -1.76
CA GLU A 22 -15.74 32.51 -2.47
C GLU A 22 -14.65 32.15 -3.50
N ARG A 23 -14.18 33.10 -4.31
CA ARG A 23 -13.07 32.84 -5.26
C ARG A 23 -11.78 32.47 -4.55
N LEU A 24 -11.47 33.14 -3.46
CA LEU A 24 -10.26 32.90 -2.67
C LEU A 24 -10.33 31.52 -2.02
N LYS A 25 -11.50 31.14 -1.50
CA LYS A 25 -11.78 29.81 -0.97
C LYS A 25 -11.60 28.72 -2.03
N SER A 26 -12.18 28.87 -3.22
CA SER A 26 -11.98 27.92 -4.33
C SER A 26 -10.51 27.83 -4.76
N GLY A 27 -9.80 28.96 -4.83
CA GLY A 27 -8.37 28.98 -5.16
C GLY A 27 -7.49 28.31 -4.11
N VAL A 28 -7.85 28.44 -2.83
CA VAL A 28 -7.18 27.75 -1.72
C VAL A 28 -7.47 26.25 -1.78
N GLU A 29 -8.72 25.84 -1.97
CA GLU A 29 -9.10 24.42 -2.12
C GLU A 29 -8.37 23.76 -3.28
N GLU A 30 -8.22 24.45 -4.43
CA GLU A 30 -7.48 23.94 -5.59
C GLU A 30 -5.98 23.84 -5.33
N ALA A 31 -5.38 24.83 -4.66
CA ALA A 31 -3.97 24.79 -4.28
C ALA A 31 -3.68 23.70 -3.22
N GLU A 32 -4.60 23.50 -2.27
CA GLU A 32 -4.54 22.43 -1.29
C GLU A 32 -4.64 21.06 -1.98
N PHE A 33 -5.58 20.89 -2.90
CA PHE A 33 -5.73 19.67 -3.69
C PHE A 33 -4.47 19.32 -4.49
N GLN A 34 -3.90 20.31 -5.20
CA GLN A 34 -2.66 20.11 -5.95
C GLN A 34 -1.47 19.73 -5.05
N ARG A 35 -1.40 20.30 -3.83
CA ARG A 35 -0.35 19.95 -2.88
C ARG A 35 -0.53 18.52 -2.33
N MET A 36 -1.75 18.13 -1.99
CA MET A 36 -2.07 16.83 -1.39
C MET A 36 -1.83 15.64 -2.33
N LEU A 37 -2.15 15.81 -3.62
CA LEU A 37 -2.26 14.72 -4.60
C LEU A 37 -1.26 14.86 -5.76
N SER A 38 -0.05 15.34 -5.46
CA SER A 38 1.03 15.55 -6.42
C SER A 38 1.89 14.32 -6.69
N GLY A 39 1.66 13.20 -6.01
CA GLY A 39 2.42 11.97 -6.19
C GLY A 39 2.19 11.33 -7.56
N THR A 40 3.24 10.67 -8.08
CA THR A 40 3.23 10.04 -9.42
C THR A 40 2.11 9.00 -9.61
N HIS A 41 1.69 8.35 -8.52
CA HIS A 41 0.65 7.32 -8.53
C HIS A 41 -0.61 7.73 -7.76
N ASP A 42 -0.71 8.99 -7.31
CA ASP A 42 -1.83 9.44 -6.46
C ASP A 42 -3.18 9.32 -7.18
N ARG A 43 -3.19 9.43 -8.51
CA ARG A 43 -4.38 9.29 -9.38
C ARG A 43 -4.85 7.85 -9.57
N ASN A 44 -3.99 6.87 -9.35
CA ASN A 44 -4.26 5.49 -9.70
C ASN A 44 -5.23 4.86 -8.70
N GLY A 45 -5.83 3.74 -9.12
CA GLY A 45 -6.40 2.77 -8.20
C GLY A 45 -5.35 2.27 -7.21
N CYS A 46 -5.80 1.55 -6.19
CA CYS A 46 -4.89 0.94 -5.24
C CYS A 46 -5.43 -0.37 -4.72
N PHE A 47 -4.54 -1.18 -4.20
CA PHE A 47 -4.89 -2.32 -3.39
C PHE A 47 -4.61 -2.01 -1.93
N VAL A 48 -5.53 -2.46 -1.08
CA VAL A 48 -5.45 -2.30 0.36
C VAL A 48 -5.45 -3.68 0.99
N SER A 49 -4.43 -3.98 1.78
CA SER A 49 -4.29 -5.22 2.52
C SER A 49 -4.34 -4.96 4.02
N VAL A 50 -5.29 -5.60 4.70
CA VAL A 50 -5.47 -5.52 6.15
C VAL A 50 -5.01 -6.83 6.75
N ASN A 51 -4.08 -6.78 7.70
CA ASN A 51 -3.55 -7.97 8.39
C ASN A 51 -3.70 -7.83 9.91
N SER A 52 -4.21 -8.88 10.55
CA SER A 52 -4.28 -8.97 12.02
C SER A 52 -2.87 -9.03 12.62
N GLY A 53 -2.64 -8.31 13.71
CA GLY A 53 -1.40 -8.35 14.47
C GLY A 53 -1.37 -9.46 15.52
N ALA A 54 -0.35 -9.41 16.38
CA ALA A 54 -0.22 -10.31 17.51
C ALA A 54 -1.30 -10.01 18.58
N GLY A 55 -2.27 -10.91 18.72
CA GLY A 55 -3.29 -10.83 19.77
C GLY A 55 -4.49 -11.76 19.59
N GLY A 56 -4.32 -12.87 18.85
CA GLY A 56 -5.33 -13.91 18.67
C GLY A 56 -6.65 -13.39 18.09
N THR A 57 -7.76 -13.96 18.56
CA THR A 57 -9.14 -13.68 18.12
C THR A 57 -9.51 -12.20 18.25
N GLU A 58 -9.01 -11.48 19.26
CA GLU A 58 -9.29 -10.04 19.44
C GLU A 58 -8.65 -9.19 18.33
N SER A 59 -7.43 -9.51 17.91
CA SER A 59 -6.77 -8.80 16.82
C SER A 59 -7.37 -9.15 15.45
N GLN A 60 -7.90 -10.37 15.31
CA GLN A 60 -8.64 -10.79 14.13
C GLN A 60 -9.97 -10.03 14.01
N ASP A 61 -10.72 -9.88 15.10
CA ASP A 61 -11.94 -9.06 15.11
C ASP A 61 -11.63 -7.59 14.79
N TRP A 62 -10.53 -7.06 15.34
CA TRP A 62 -10.10 -5.69 15.03
C TRP A 62 -9.77 -5.51 13.54
N ALA A 63 -9.06 -6.45 12.93
CA ALA A 63 -8.77 -6.42 11.50
C ALA A 63 -10.06 -6.42 10.66
N ASN A 64 -11.08 -7.18 11.08
CA ASN A 64 -12.39 -7.19 10.43
C ASN A 64 -13.11 -5.83 10.57
N MET A 65 -13.08 -5.22 11.75
CA MET A 65 -13.64 -3.88 11.96
C MET A 65 -12.97 -2.83 11.06
N LEU A 66 -11.64 -2.89 10.92
CA LEU A 66 -10.90 -2.00 10.01
C LEU A 66 -11.26 -2.22 8.55
N LEU A 67 -11.37 -3.48 8.11
CA LEU A 67 -11.81 -3.80 6.75
C LEU A 67 -13.18 -3.17 6.47
N ARG A 68 -14.15 -3.36 7.36
CA ARG A 68 -15.49 -2.76 7.23
C ARG A 68 -15.43 -1.23 7.21
N MET A 69 -14.62 -0.62 8.05
CA MET A 69 -14.44 0.83 8.11
C MET A 69 -13.91 1.38 6.78
N LEU A 70 -12.89 0.74 6.20
CA LEU A 70 -12.28 1.15 4.93
C LEU A 70 -13.22 0.93 3.74
N LEU A 71 -13.96 -0.18 3.71
CA LEU A 71 -14.96 -0.43 2.67
C LEU A 71 -16.08 0.63 2.69
N ARG A 72 -16.56 1.01 3.87
CA ARG A 72 -17.57 2.08 4.02
C ARG A 72 -17.03 3.45 3.61
N TYR A 73 -15.76 3.72 3.91
CA TYR A 73 -15.11 4.94 3.45
C TYR A 73 -15.04 5.00 1.91
N CYS A 74 -14.66 3.89 1.27
CA CYS A 74 -14.64 3.79 -0.19
C CYS A 74 -16.04 3.97 -0.80
N GLU A 75 -17.07 3.36 -0.19
CA GLU A 75 -18.47 3.51 -0.62
C GLU A 75 -18.95 4.97 -0.51
N LYS A 76 -18.63 5.66 0.59
CA LYS A 76 -18.96 7.09 0.77
C LYS A 76 -18.28 8.00 -0.27
N LYS A 77 -17.07 7.64 -0.70
CA LYS A 77 -16.34 8.35 -1.77
C LYS A 77 -16.80 7.97 -3.18
N GLY A 78 -17.66 6.96 -3.32
CA GLY A 78 -18.14 6.47 -4.62
C GLY A 78 -17.10 5.64 -5.39
N TRP A 79 -16.07 5.12 -4.72
CA TRP A 79 -15.07 4.25 -5.35
C TRP A 79 -15.58 2.81 -5.47
N LYS A 80 -15.15 2.13 -6.53
CA LYS A 80 -15.49 0.71 -6.72
C LYS A 80 -14.50 -0.15 -5.95
N THR A 81 -15.01 -1.04 -5.10
CA THR A 81 -14.18 -1.96 -4.31
C THR A 81 -14.43 -3.41 -4.72
N ALA A 82 -13.39 -4.21 -4.87
CA ALA A 82 -13.50 -5.66 -5.09
C ALA A 82 -12.53 -6.42 -4.17
N ILE A 83 -13.03 -7.38 -3.41
CA ILE A 83 -12.19 -8.21 -2.53
C ILE A 83 -11.46 -9.24 -3.40
N THR A 84 -10.12 -9.24 -3.34
CA THR A 84 -9.25 -10.13 -4.13
C THR A 84 -8.81 -11.34 -3.32
N ASP A 85 -8.46 -11.13 -2.05
CA ASP A 85 -8.07 -12.18 -1.11
C ASP A 85 -8.79 -11.98 0.21
N TYR A 86 -9.21 -13.08 0.83
CA TYR A 86 -9.94 -13.05 2.09
C TYR A 86 -9.66 -14.33 2.89
N GLN A 87 -9.06 -14.16 4.08
CA GLN A 87 -8.72 -15.24 4.99
C GLN A 87 -9.35 -14.98 6.35
N ASP A 88 -10.32 -15.83 6.71
CA ASP A 88 -11.00 -15.79 8.00
C ASP A 88 -10.04 -16.14 9.15
N GLY A 89 -10.37 -15.61 10.33
CA GLY A 89 -9.79 -16.05 11.60
C GLY A 89 -10.25 -17.46 11.98
N GLU A 90 -9.54 -18.11 12.90
CA GLU A 90 -9.86 -19.48 13.32
C GLU A 90 -11.16 -19.55 14.15
N GLU A 91 -11.40 -18.57 15.02
CA GLU A 91 -12.61 -18.48 15.84
C GLU A 91 -13.53 -17.34 15.39
N ALA A 92 -12.98 -16.14 15.21
CA ALA A 92 -13.73 -14.95 14.85
C ALA A 92 -12.84 -13.93 14.14
N GLY A 93 -13.45 -13.08 13.31
CA GLY A 93 -12.78 -11.99 12.64
C GLY A 93 -11.95 -12.43 11.43
N LEU A 94 -10.93 -11.63 11.11
CA LEU A 94 -10.18 -11.71 9.88
C LEU A 94 -8.68 -11.87 10.18
N LYS A 95 -8.03 -12.85 9.56
CA LYS A 95 -6.57 -12.97 9.60
C LYS A 95 -5.90 -12.00 8.63
N SER A 96 -6.34 -12.03 7.37
CA SER A 96 -5.89 -11.11 6.32
C SER A 96 -6.96 -10.95 5.24
N ALA A 97 -7.15 -9.73 4.74
CA ALA A 97 -7.91 -9.50 3.51
C ALA A 97 -7.21 -8.49 2.63
N THR A 98 -7.33 -8.66 1.32
CA THR A 98 -6.86 -7.71 0.33
C THR A 98 -8.01 -7.36 -0.61
N PHE A 99 -8.24 -6.07 -0.81
CA PHE A 99 -9.25 -5.56 -1.74
C PHE A 99 -8.65 -4.50 -2.67
N SER A 100 -9.10 -4.51 -3.92
CA SER A 100 -8.80 -3.45 -4.88
C SER A 100 -9.80 -2.32 -4.75
N VAL A 101 -9.34 -1.10 -5.00
CA VAL A 101 -10.11 0.14 -5.01
C VAL A 101 -9.83 0.86 -6.31
N SER A 102 -10.85 0.98 -7.15
CA SER A 102 -10.79 1.72 -8.41
C SER A 102 -11.61 3.00 -8.27
N GLY A 103 -10.93 4.14 -8.33
CA GLY A 103 -11.54 5.44 -8.18
C GLY A 103 -10.52 6.55 -8.42
N GLU A 104 -11.02 7.76 -8.72
CA GLU A 104 -10.16 8.91 -8.92
C GLU A 104 -9.47 9.28 -7.60
N PHE A 105 -8.14 9.41 -7.65
CA PHE A 105 -7.29 9.70 -6.49
C PHE A 105 -7.37 8.71 -5.32
N ALA A 106 -7.82 7.47 -5.57
CA ALA A 106 -8.02 6.46 -4.52
C ALA A 106 -6.73 6.19 -3.72
N TYR A 107 -5.60 5.97 -4.41
CA TYR A 107 -4.31 5.78 -3.75
C TYR A 107 -3.90 7.01 -2.92
N GLY A 108 -4.04 8.20 -3.49
CA GLY A 108 -3.66 9.45 -2.84
C GLY A 108 -4.39 9.71 -1.52
N HIS A 109 -5.64 9.26 -1.39
CA HIS A 109 -6.35 9.30 -0.12
C HIS A 109 -5.98 8.15 0.82
N LEU A 110 -5.97 6.92 0.32
CA LEU A 110 -5.79 5.73 1.14
C LEU A 110 -4.35 5.57 1.66
N LYS A 111 -3.34 6.19 1.03
CA LYS A 111 -1.96 6.22 1.56
C LYS A 111 -1.88 6.78 2.98
N ALA A 112 -2.82 7.66 3.38
CA ALA A 112 -2.89 8.18 4.73
C ALA A 112 -3.23 7.10 5.78
N GLU A 113 -3.91 6.03 5.37
CA GLU A 113 -4.30 4.91 6.22
C GLU A 113 -3.23 3.81 6.28
N ALA A 114 -2.12 3.95 5.55
CA ALA A 114 -1.03 2.98 5.62
C ALA A 114 -0.30 3.06 6.98
N GLY A 115 -0.32 1.96 7.74
CA GLY A 115 0.35 1.85 9.03
C GLY A 115 -0.33 0.89 10.01
N VAL A 116 0.10 0.94 11.27
CA VAL A 116 -0.46 0.11 12.34
C VAL A 116 -1.54 0.87 13.10
N HIS A 117 -2.71 0.25 13.23
CA HIS A 117 -3.88 0.76 13.93
C HIS A 117 -4.04 0.03 15.25
N ARG A 118 -4.07 0.79 16.35
CA ARG A 118 -4.22 0.25 17.70
C ARG A 118 -5.65 0.39 18.20
N LEU A 119 -6.24 -0.70 18.68
CA LEU A 119 -7.53 -0.71 19.37
C LEU A 119 -7.34 -0.95 20.86
N VAL A 120 -8.10 -0.22 21.69
CA VAL A 120 -8.18 -0.43 23.12
C VAL A 120 -9.65 -0.50 23.53
N ARG A 121 -10.13 -1.68 23.91
CA ARG A 121 -11.51 -1.90 24.36
C ARG A 121 -11.60 -3.00 25.42
N LEU A 122 -12.78 -3.18 25.99
CA LEU A 122 -13.10 -4.39 26.75
C LEU A 122 -13.37 -5.50 25.72
N SER A 123 -12.60 -6.59 25.78
CA SER A 123 -12.73 -7.68 24.82
C SER A 123 -14.04 -8.45 25.08
N PRO A 124 -14.89 -8.66 24.06
CA PRO A 124 -16.06 -9.53 24.17
C PRO A 124 -15.68 -11.02 24.21
N PHE A 125 -14.44 -11.37 23.89
CA PHE A 125 -13.94 -12.75 23.84
C PHE A 125 -13.21 -13.17 25.13
N ASP A 126 -12.90 -12.23 26.03
CA ASP A 126 -12.35 -12.54 27.34
C ASP A 126 -13.47 -12.71 28.37
N SER A 127 -13.55 -13.88 29.01
CA SER A 127 -14.59 -14.18 30.02
C SER A 127 -14.63 -13.19 31.18
N ASN A 128 -13.52 -12.50 31.45
CA ASN A 128 -13.41 -11.50 32.52
C ASN A 128 -13.65 -10.06 32.04
N ASN A 129 -14.01 -9.83 30.77
CA ASN A 129 -14.17 -8.51 30.15
C ASN A 129 -12.99 -7.58 30.48
N ARG A 130 -11.75 -8.08 30.45
CA ARG A 130 -10.59 -7.23 30.73
C ARG A 130 -10.35 -6.29 29.56
N ARG A 131 -9.61 -5.22 29.85
CA ARG A 131 -9.12 -4.30 28.82
C ARG A 131 -8.04 -5.00 28.01
N HIS A 132 -8.26 -5.10 26.70
CA HIS A 132 -7.27 -5.61 25.75
C HIS A 132 -6.76 -4.47 24.87
N THR A 133 -5.52 -4.63 24.42
CA THR A 133 -4.92 -3.76 23.39
C THR A 133 -4.57 -4.64 22.21
N SER A 134 -5.07 -4.27 21.03
CA SER A 134 -4.96 -5.05 19.81
C SER A 134 -4.39 -4.21 18.69
N PHE A 135 -3.69 -4.87 17.78
CA PHE A 135 -3.03 -4.23 16.67
C PHE A 135 -3.46 -4.89 15.38
N ALA A 136 -3.67 -4.07 14.35
CA ALA A 136 -3.85 -4.53 12.99
C ALA A 136 -3.11 -3.57 12.06
N SER A 137 -2.58 -4.10 10.96
CA SER A 137 -1.82 -3.31 9.99
C SER A 137 -2.62 -3.15 8.71
N VAL A 138 -2.53 -1.96 8.14
CA VAL A 138 -3.09 -1.62 6.84
C VAL A 138 -1.93 -1.27 5.92
N PHE A 139 -1.85 -1.97 4.80
CA PHE A 139 -0.91 -1.69 3.73
C PHE A 139 -1.69 -1.20 2.52
N VAL A 140 -1.18 -0.16 1.87
CA VAL A 140 -1.77 0.41 0.66
C VAL A 140 -0.70 0.51 -0.40
N PHE A 141 -0.97 -0.08 -1.56
CA PHE A 141 -0.06 -0.05 -2.70
C PHE A 141 -0.80 0.41 -3.94
N PRO A 142 -0.19 1.28 -4.77
CA PRO A 142 -0.84 1.77 -5.97
C PRO A 142 -1.00 0.64 -6.97
N GLU A 143 -2.10 0.67 -7.72
CA GLU A 143 -2.27 -0.14 -8.90
C GLU A 143 -1.35 0.43 -9.98
N ILE A 144 -0.28 -0.30 -10.26
CA ILE A 144 0.62 -0.01 -11.37
C ILE A 144 0.12 -0.87 -12.50
N GLU A 145 -0.32 -0.26 -13.61
CA GLU A 145 -0.69 -1.01 -14.80
C GLU A 145 0.48 -1.90 -15.18
N GLU A 146 0.21 -3.20 -15.32
CA GLU A 146 1.15 -4.13 -15.92
C GLU A 146 1.36 -3.67 -17.37
N GLU A 147 2.41 -2.89 -17.62
CA GLU A 147 3.02 -2.94 -18.94
C GLU A 147 3.37 -4.41 -19.15
N ASP A 148 2.69 -5.08 -20.09
CA ASP A 148 3.02 -6.43 -20.54
C ASP A 148 4.54 -6.53 -20.60
N ILE A 149 5.13 -7.30 -19.69
CA ILE A 149 6.58 -7.43 -19.57
C ILE A 149 7.04 -8.29 -20.76
N ASP A 150 7.04 -7.69 -21.96
CA ASP A 150 7.55 -8.30 -23.17
C ASP A 150 9.07 -8.19 -23.13
N ILE A 151 9.71 -9.13 -22.43
CA ILE A 151 11.17 -9.22 -22.33
C ILE A 151 11.71 -9.59 -23.71
N ARG A 152 11.91 -8.58 -24.54
CA ARG A 152 12.57 -8.68 -25.84
C ARG A 152 14.08 -8.77 -25.62
N ILE A 153 14.58 -10.00 -25.59
CA ILE A 153 16.00 -10.27 -25.53
C ILE A 153 16.59 -10.12 -26.94
N SER A 154 17.47 -9.14 -27.14
CA SER A 154 18.24 -9.01 -28.37
C SER A 154 19.41 -10.00 -28.38
N ASP A 155 19.69 -10.63 -29.52
CA ASP A 155 20.84 -11.52 -29.67
C ASP A 155 22.18 -10.79 -29.47
N SER A 156 22.23 -9.47 -29.65
CA SER A 156 23.41 -8.64 -29.38
C SER A 156 23.84 -8.62 -27.91
N ASP A 157 22.89 -8.85 -27.01
CA ASP A 157 23.08 -8.69 -25.57
C ASP A 157 23.48 -10.02 -24.92
N LEU A 158 23.62 -11.07 -25.72
CA LEU A 158 23.92 -12.43 -25.30
C LEU A 158 25.33 -12.83 -25.71
N ARG A 159 26.13 -13.25 -24.73
CA ARG A 159 27.33 -14.03 -24.97
C ARG A 159 27.00 -15.51 -24.82
N VAL A 160 27.15 -16.28 -25.89
CA VAL A 160 26.90 -17.73 -25.91
C VAL A 160 28.23 -18.47 -25.97
N ASP A 161 28.57 -19.17 -24.90
CA ASP A 161 29.78 -19.97 -24.77
C ASP A 161 29.40 -21.47 -24.81
N THR A 162 30.04 -22.25 -25.68
CA THR A 162 29.85 -23.70 -25.77
C THR A 162 31.02 -24.44 -25.13
N TYR A 163 30.74 -25.47 -24.34
CA TYR A 163 31.76 -26.23 -23.63
C TYR A 163 31.36 -27.70 -23.44
N ARG A 164 32.26 -28.52 -22.91
CA ARG A 164 32.00 -29.93 -22.64
C ARG A 164 31.13 -30.10 -21.40
N SER A 165 30.10 -30.93 -21.53
CA SER A 165 29.22 -31.29 -20.43
C SER A 165 30.01 -32.00 -19.33
N SER A 166 29.80 -31.59 -18.08
CA SER A 166 30.45 -32.21 -16.92
C SER A 166 29.53 -33.29 -16.34
N GLY A 167 29.93 -34.57 -16.46
CA GLY A 167 29.19 -35.70 -15.90
C GLY A 167 29.82 -37.06 -16.22
N SER A 168 29.44 -38.08 -15.46
CA SER A 168 29.90 -39.48 -15.58
C SER A 168 29.29 -40.23 -16.79
N GLY A 169 29.13 -39.54 -17.91
CA GLY A 169 28.53 -40.09 -19.13
C GLY A 169 29.53 -40.83 -20.03
N GLY A 170 28.99 -41.62 -20.99
CA GLY A 170 29.78 -42.39 -21.96
C GLY A 170 30.57 -41.52 -22.96
N GLN A 171 31.24 -42.15 -23.93
CA GLN A 171 32.13 -41.51 -24.92
C GLN A 171 31.59 -40.17 -25.50
N HIS A 172 30.29 -40.11 -25.81
CA HIS A 172 29.66 -38.91 -26.37
C HIS A 172 29.77 -37.65 -25.49
N VAL A 173 29.80 -37.80 -24.16
CA VAL A 173 29.94 -36.69 -23.20
C VAL A 173 31.37 -36.13 -23.16
N ASN A 174 32.36 -36.98 -23.42
CA ASN A 174 33.78 -36.61 -23.36
C ASN A 174 34.33 -36.04 -24.67
N THR A 175 33.67 -36.31 -25.80
CA THR A 175 34.14 -35.91 -27.14
C THR A 175 33.37 -34.74 -27.74
N THR A 176 32.13 -34.46 -27.30
CA THR A 176 31.23 -33.48 -27.94
C THR A 176 30.94 -32.28 -27.04
N ASP A 177 31.16 -31.08 -27.56
CA ASP A 177 30.90 -29.79 -26.88
C ASP A 177 29.39 -29.45 -26.94
N SER A 178 28.60 -30.21 -26.16
CA SER A 178 27.14 -30.13 -26.16
C SER A 178 26.56 -29.16 -25.13
N ALA A 179 27.31 -28.76 -24.09
CA ALA A 179 26.83 -27.83 -23.07
C ALA A 179 26.90 -26.38 -23.57
N VAL A 180 25.88 -25.59 -23.21
CA VAL A 180 25.75 -24.19 -23.59
C VAL A 180 25.63 -23.33 -22.35
N ARG A 181 26.42 -22.27 -22.28
CA ARG A 181 26.32 -21.19 -21.31
C ARG A 181 25.91 -19.92 -22.03
N ILE A 182 24.90 -19.23 -21.53
CA ILE A 182 24.45 -17.94 -22.03
C ILE A 182 24.65 -16.92 -20.91
N THR A 183 25.32 -15.81 -21.23
CA THR A 183 25.48 -14.65 -20.36
C THR A 183 24.76 -13.47 -20.96
N HIS A 184 23.83 -12.89 -20.23
CA HIS A 184 23.21 -11.62 -20.60
C HIS A 184 24.11 -10.47 -20.13
N LEU A 185 24.70 -9.74 -21.08
CA LEU A 185 25.70 -8.70 -20.80
C LEU A 185 25.14 -7.54 -19.94
N PRO A 186 23.92 -7.04 -20.17
CA PRO A 186 23.38 -5.94 -19.37
C PRO A 186 23.15 -6.29 -17.90
N THR A 187 22.67 -7.50 -17.60
CA THR A 187 22.32 -7.92 -16.23
C THR A 187 23.36 -8.82 -15.58
N ASN A 188 24.39 -9.24 -16.32
CA ASN A 188 25.38 -10.24 -15.93
C ASN A 188 24.79 -11.58 -15.45
N ILE A 189 23.53 -11.89 -15.81
CA ILE A 189 22.91 -13.17 -15.48
C ILE A 189 23.51 -14.26 -16.36
N VAL A 190 24.04 -15.29 -15.71
CA VAL A 190 24.62 -16.47 -16.36
C VAL A 190 23.68 -17.66 -16.18
N VAL A 191 23.38 -18.33 -17.29
CA VAL A 191 22.60 -19.56 -17.33
C VAL A 191 23.38 -20.60 -18.10
N ALA A 192 23.38 -21.84 -17.61
CA ALA A 192 24.00 -22.96 -18.31
C ALA A 192 23.02 -24.12 -18.42
N CYS A 193 23.07 -24.84 -19.54
CA CYS A 193 22.26 -26.03 -19.79
C CYS A 193 23.12 -27.12 -20.43
N GLN A 194 23.04 -28.33 -19.85
CA GLN A 194 23.77 -29.52 -20.30
C GLN A 194 22.90 -30.79 -20.23
N SER A 195 21.58 -30.63 -20.14
CA SER A 195 20.64 -31.74 -19.91
C SER A 195 20.45 -32.63 -21.14
N GLU A 196 20.52 -32.04 -22.34
CA GLU A 196 20.30 -32.74 -23.60
C GLU A 196 21.61 -33.10 -24.29
N ARG A 197 21.57 -34.13 -25.16
CA ARG A 197 22.73 -34.52 -25.98
C ARG A 197 23.01 -33.53 -27.12
N SER A 198 22.02 -32.74 -27.50
CA SER A 198 22.09 -31.78 -28.61
C SER A 198 22.32 -30.36 -28.11
N GLN A 199 23.32 -29.69 -28.71
CA GLN A 199 23.66 -28.30 -28.43
C GLN A 199 22.51 -27.33 -28.70
N ILE A 200 21.74 -27.54 -29.78
CA ILE A 200 20.62 -26.66 -30.17
C ILE A 200 19.51 -26.73 -29.13
N LEU A 201 19.20 -27.93 -28.65
CA LEU A 201 18.22 -28.16 -27.58
C LEU A 201 18.70 -27.54 -26.25
N ASN A 202 19.97 -27.69 -25.91
CA ASN A 202 20.55 -27.03 -24.74
C ASN A 202 20.51 -25.50 -24.84
N ARG A 203 20.78 -24.91 -26.03
CA ARG A 203 20.66 -23.47 -26.26
C ARG A 203 19.22 -22.98 -26.10
N ALA A 204 18.24 -23.69 -26.67
CA ALA A 204 16.83 -23.33 -26.55
C ALA A 204 16.34 -23.40 -25.10
N THR A 205 16.75 -24.44 -24.35
CA THR A 205 16.41 -24.58 -22.93
C THR A 205 17.11 -23.51 -22.08
N ALA A 206 18.40 -23.23 -22.31
CA ALA A 206 19.12 -22.15 -21.66
C ALA A 206 18.46 -20.79 -21.90
N MET A 207 17.96 -20.53 -23.11
CA MET A 207 17.23 -19.30 -23.45
C MET A 207 15.88 -19.19 -22.71
N LYS A 208 15.14 -20.30 -22.56
CA LYS A 208 13.91 -20.32 -21.74
C LYS A 208 14.20 -20.01 -20.28
N VAL A 209 15.25 -20.62 -19.72
CA VAL A 209 15.67 -20.37 -18.32
C VAL A 209 16.18 -18.94 -18.15
N LEU A 210 16.91 -18.39 -19.13
CA LEU A 210 17.34 -16.99 -19.11
C LEU A 210 16.14 -16.03 -19.10
N ARG A 211 15.14 -16.27 -19.95
CA ARG A 211 13.91 -15.47 -19.95
C ARG A 211 13.19 -15.53 -18.60
N ALA A 212 13.08 -16.72 -18.00
CA ALA A 212 12.48 -16.88 -16.67
C ALA A 212 13.26 -16.10 -15.58
N LYS A 213 14.60 -16.17 -15.59
CA LYS A 213 15.43 -15.41 -14.63
C LYS A 213 15.37 -13.90 -14.83
N LEU A 214 15.31 -13.43 -16.08
CA LEU A 214 15.14 -12.01 -16.37
C LEU A 214 13.77 -11.52 -15.90
N TYR A 215 12.73 -12.32 -16.10
CA TYR A 215 11.39 -12.03 -15.58
C TYR A 215 11.35 -11.97 -14.05
N GLU A 216 11.96 -12.94 -13.39
CA GLU A 216 12.06 -12.97 -11.93
C GLU A 216 12.81 -11.74 -11.40
N LYS A 217 13.91 -11.34 -12.03
CA LYS A 217 14.67 -10.14 -11.66
C LYS A 217 13.85 -8.86 -11.83
N GLU A 218 13.15 -8.71 -12.96
CA GLU A 218 12.30 -7.54 -13.22
C GLU A 218 11.16 -7.45 -12.19
N MET A 219 10.55 -8.60 -11.85
CA MET A 219 9.55 -8.69 -10.81
C MET A 219 10.11 -8.36 -9.43
N GLU A 220 11.32 -8.80 -9.11
CA GLU A 220 11.99 -8.50 -7.85
C GLU A 220 12.34 -7.00 -7.75
N GLU A 221 12.85 -6.38 -8.81
CA GLU A 221 13.10 -4.94 -8.86
C GLU A 221 11.80 -4.12 -8.75
N ARG A 222 10.71 -4.57 -9.39
CA ARG A 222 9.40 -3.93 -9.27
C ARG A 222 8.82 -4.10 -7.87
N ASN A 223 8.92 -5.28 -7.26
CA ASN A 223 8.51 -5.51 -5.88
C ASN A 223 9.35 -4.70 -4.89
N ALA A 224 10.65 -4.53 -5.15
CA ALA A 224 11.52 -3.70 -4.34
C ALA A 224 11.11 -2.22 -4.44
N LYS A 225 10.87 -1.71 -5.65
CA LYS A 225 10.34 -0.34 -5.86
C LYS A 225 8.97 -0.17 -5.20
N ALA A 226 8.07 -1.14 -5.33
CA ALA A 226 6.76 -1.11 -4.68
C ALA A 226 6.87 -1.15 -3.15
N SER A 227 7.84 -1.91 -2.62
CA SER A 227 8.12 -1.96 -1.18
C SER A 227 8.76 -0.66 -0.67
N GLU A 228 9.59 -0.01 -1.48
CA GLU A 228 10.15 1.31 -1.19
C GLU A 228 9.05 2.37 -1.16
N ILE A 229 8.11 2.33 -2.11
CA ILE A 229 6.92 3.20 -2.16
C ILE A 229 5.98 2.93 -0.97
N ALA A 230 5.78 1.66 -0.59
CA ALA A 230 4.97 1.29 0.57
C ALA A 230 5.63 1.67 1.91
N GLY A 231 6.91 2.04 1.91
CA GLY A 231 7.71 2.31 3.09
C GLY A 231 8.17 1.04 3.81
N GLU A 232 9.14 1.18 4.71
CA GLU A 232 9.58 0.07 5.56
C GLU A 232 8.37 -0.53 6.29
N LYS A 233 8.13 -1.83 6.08
CA LYS A 233 7.17 -2.61 6.88
C LYS A 233 7.59 -2.56 8.34
N ARG A 234 7.05 -1.59 9.08
CA ARG A 234 7.26 -1.50 10.52
C ARG A 234 6.61 -2.70 11.18
N GLU A 235 7.30 -3.27 12.17
CA GLU A 235 6.77 -4.41 12.93
C GLU A 235 5.38 -4.08 13.47
N ILE A 236 4.48 -5.05 13.35
CA ILE A 236 3.10 -4.94 13.83
C ILE A 236 3.15 -5.11 15.35
N GLY A 237 3.30 -4.00 16.08
CA GLY A 237 3.55 -4.04 17.51
C GLY A 237 3.54 -2.67 18.17
N TRP A 238 4.00 -2.64 19.41
CA TRP A 238 4.10 -1.42 20.21
C TRP A 238 5.12 -0.44 19.60
N GLY A 239 4.74 0.84 19.52
CA GLY A 239 5.62 1.94 19.07
C GLY A 239 5.57 2.26 17.58
N SER A 240 4.91 1.45 16.74
CA SER A 240 4.75 1.70 15.29
C SER A 240 3.36 2.21 14.89
N GLN A 241 2.50 2.50 15.88
CA GLN A 241 1.10 2.87 15.68
C GLN A 241 0.92 4.27 15.08
N ILE A 242 0.09 4.36 14.05
CA ILE A 242 -0.29 5.63 13.43
C ILE A 242 -1.55 6.23 14.07
N ARG A 243 -2.48 5.38 14.51
CA ARG A 243 -3.75 5.81 15.11
C ARG A 243 -4.14 4.92 16.27
N SER A 244 -4.67 5.53 17.33
CA SER A 244 -5.16 4.86 18.53
C SER A 244 -6.66 5.05 18.66
N TYR A 245 -7.39 3.94 18.70
CA TYR A 245 -8.84 3.86 18.88
C TYR A 245 -9.11 3.38 20.30
N VAL A 246 -9.42 4.30 21.20
CA VAL A 246 -9.77 3.99 22.59
C VAL A 246 -11.29 4.01 22.71
N LEU A 247 -11.88 2.86 23.02
CA LEU A 247 -13.34 2.73 23.24
C LEU A 247 -13.67 2.65 24.74
N HIS A 248 -12.69 2.32 25.58
CA HIS A 248 -12.81 2.27 27.03
C HIS A 248 -11.45 2.60 27.68
N PRO A 249 -11.39 3.44 28.75
CA PRO A 249 -12.51 3.96 29.57
C PRO A 249 -13.21 5.20 28.99
N TYR A 250 -12.59 5.90 28.06
CA TYR A 250 -13.17 7.00 27.30
C TYR A 250 -13.22 6.64 25.82
N LYS A 251 -14.14 7.28 25.09
CA LYS A 251 -14.31 7.10 23.65
C LYS A 251 -13.53 8.19 22.91
N MET A 252 -12.42 7.83 22.29
CA MET A 252 -11.57 8.75 21.54
C MET A 252 -10.78 8.03 20.45
N VAL A 253 -10.67 8.66 19.29
CA VAL A 253 -9.74 8.25 18.23
C VAL A 253 -8.73 9.35 18.02
N LYS A 254 -7.43 9.03 18.12
CA LYS A 254 -6.33 9.99 17.97
C LYS A 254 -5.33 9.51 16.94
N ASP A 255 -5.02 10.34 15.94
CA ASP A 255 -3.91 10.11 15.01
C ASP A 255 -2.62 10.67 15.62
N LEU A 256 -1.63 9.80 15.83
CA LEU A 256 -0.38 10.18 16.49
C LEU A 256 0.58 10.93 15.56
N ARG A 257 0.33 10.93 14.24
CA ARG A 257 1.19 11.64 13.27
C ARG A 257 0.79 13.10 13.14
N THR A 258 -0.52 13.37 13.13
CA THR A 258 -1.08 14.72 12.96
C THR A 258 -1.54 15.36 14.27
N GLY A 259 -1.78 14.56 15.31
CA GLY A 259 -2.33 15.00 16.59
C GLY A 259 -3.83 15.30 16.56
N VAL A 260 -4.52 14.97 15.45
CA VAL A 260 -5.98 15.16 15.34
C VAL A 260 -6.69 14.09 16.17
N GLU A 261 -7.70 14.53 16.92
CA GLU A 261 -8.53 13.66 17.75
C GLU A 261 -10.02 13.84 17.44
N SER A 262 -10.77 12.75 17.60
CA SER A 262 -12.23 12.73 17.48
C SER A 262 -12.84 12.04 18.69
N GLY A 263 -13.84 12.68 19.30
CA GLY A 263 -14.60 12.16 20.44
C GLY A 263 -15.71 11.18 20.06
N ASN A 264 -15.90 10.88 18.77
CA ASN A 264 -16.94 9.96 18.31
C ASN A 264 -16.34 8.79 17.50
N PRO A 265 -15.84 7.73 18.16
CA PRO A 265 -15.27 6.57 17.50
C PRO A 265 -16.24 5.83 16.59
N ASP A 266 -17.54 5.82 16.92
CA ASP A 266 -18.57 5.11 16.16
C ASP A 266 -18.70 5.68 14.74
N SER A 267 -18.67 7.02 14.60
CA SER A 267 -18.64 7.70 13.30
C SER A 267 -17.39 7.37 12.48
N VAL A 268 -16.23 7.29 13.15
CA VAL A 268 -14.96 6.96 12.50
C VAL A 268 -14.98 5.53 11.98
N LEU A 269 -15.47 4.58 12.78
CA LEU A 269 -15.62 3.17 12.38
C LEU A 269 -16.66 2.99 11.26
N ASP A 270 -17.62 3.90 11.12
CA ASP A 270 -18.55 3.97 9.99
C ASP A 270 -17.98 4.70 8.76
N GLY A 271 -16.67 5.00 8.73
CA GLY A 271 -15.96 5.50 7.56
C GLY A 271 -15.90 7.02 7.45
N ALA A 272 -16.11 7.78 8.53
CA ALA A 272 -15.81 9.23 8.57
C ALA A 272 -14.30 9.46 8.77
N LEU A 273 -13.49 9.13 7.75
CA LEU A 273 -12.03 9.20 7.81
C LEU A 273 -11.43 10.50 7.25
N ASP A 274 -12.22 11.32 6.55
CA ASP A 274 -11.76 12.57 5.93
C ASP A 274 -11.10 13.52 6.94
N ASP A 275 -11.63 13.58 8.17
CA ASP A 275 -11.08 14.39 9.26
C ASP A 275 -9.64 13.99 9.66
N PHE A 276 -9.20 12.78 9.32
CA PHE A 276 -7.83 12.31 9.56
C PHE A 276 -6.98 12.32 8.28
N VAL A 277 -7.58 11.95 7.15
CA VAL A 277 -6.91 11.86 5.85
C VAL A 277 -6.49 13.26 5.38
N ILE A 278 -7.39 14.25 5.43
CA ILE A 278 -7.13 15.61 4.93
C ILE A 278 -5.97 16.28 5.70
N PRO A 279 -5.97 16.33 7.05
CA PRO A 279 -4.85 16.93 7.79
C PRO A 279 -3.52 16.20 7.58
N PHE A 280 -3.56 14.87 7.39
CA PHE A 280 -2.36 14.10 7.06
C PHE A 280 -1.77 14.51 5.71
N LEU A 281 -2.61 14.64 4.68
CA LEU A 281 -2.19 15.05 3.34
C LEU A 281 -1.72 16.51 3.29
N MET A 282 -2.32 17.38 4.10
CA MET A 282 -1.86 18.77 4.26
C MET A 282 -0.53 18.89 5.01
N GLY A 283 -0.08 17.82 5.67
CA GLY A 283 1.12 17.82 6.51
C GLY A 283 0.94 18.58 7.82
N VAL A 284 -0.30 18.70 8.32
CA VAL A 284 -0.58 19.36 9.59
C VAL A 284 0.00 18.53 10.73
N ARG A 285 0.93 19.13 11.48
CA ARG A 285 1.43 18.59 12.74
C ARG A 285 0.92 19.50 13.85
N ARG A 286 -0.07 19.03 14.62
CA ARG A 286 -0.39 19.63 15.91
C ARG A 286 0.61 19.12 16.92
N ASP A 287 1.13 19.98 17.79
CA ASP A 287 2.04 19.57 18.86
C ASP A 287 1.37 18.48 19.70
N VAL A 288 1.82 17.24 19.53
CA VAL A 288 1.38 16.12 20.34
C VAL A 288 2.06 16.28 21.68
N LYS A 289 1.35 16.87 22.65
CA LYS A 289 1.70 16.66 24.05
C LYS A 289 1.38 15.20 24.36
N ASP A 290 2.43 14.41 24.53
CA ASP A 290 2.34 13.13 25.22
C ASP A 290 1.91 13.44 26.66
N GLU A 291 0.63 13.24 26.97
CA GLU A 291 0.19 13.11 28.35
C GLU A 291 0.36 11.62 28.71
N ASP A 292 1.38 11.37 29.55
CA ASP A 292 1.70 10.10 30.20
C ASP A 292 0.51 9.50 30.98
#